data_AF-T1AQR2-F1
#
_entry.id   AF-T1AQR2-F1
#
_cell.length_a   1.000
_cell.length_b   1.000
_cell.length_c   1.000
_cell.angle_alpha   90.00
_cell.angle_beta   90.00
_cell.angle_gamma   90.00
#
_symmetry.space_group_name_H-M   'P 1'
#
loop_
_entity.id
_entity.type
_entity.pdbx_description
1 polymer ?
#
loop_
_entity_poly.entity_id
_entity_poly.type
_entity_poly.pdbx_seq_one_letter_code
_entity_poly.pdbx_strand_id
1 'polypeptide(L)'
;AGLRISGMNWFDAICNAFSAVALGGFSTHDASIGYFHSAAVDLVLMGLMLAASINFTRHFVALRRLTLRPYRNDPELKAMAIVLSLSVFGIAALLAVDHVFATFNTSLLYSAFNVISMATTTGWVTVRNGFSRWPVFAPIWMLFLSGFVCSTGTAGGGIKMFRTLVLVRQAERE
;
A
#
# COMPACT_ATOMS: atom_id res chain seq x y z
N ALA A 1 10.33 14.57 -7.50
CA ALA A 1 10.17 14.90 -8.94
C ALA A 1 9.00 14.14 -9.59
N GLY A 2 8.85 12.82 -9.38
CA GLY A 2 7.80 12.01 -10.01
C GLY A 2 6.36 12.55 -9.85
N LEU A 3 5.97 12.97 -8.64
CA LEU A 3 4.62 13.52 -8.40
C LEU A 3 4.33 14.80 -9.19
N ARG A 4 5.33 15.69 -9.29
CA ARG A 4 5.22 16.91 -10.09
C ARG A 4 5.06 16.60 -11.58
N ILE A 5 5.90 15.70 -12.10
CA ILE A 5 5.84 15.26 -13.50
C ILE A 5 4.48 14.61 -13.80
N SER A 6 3.86 13.99 -12.80
CA SER A 6 2.53 13.36 -12.90
C SER A 6 1.35 14.33 -12.84
N GLY A 7 1.60 15.64 -12.70
CA GLY A 7 0.57 16.69 -12.77
C GLY A 7 0.28 17.45 -11.47
N MET A 8 0.97 17.15 -10.35
CA MET A 8 0.79 17.90 -9.10
C MET A 8 1.52 19.25 -9.10
N ASN A 9 0.91 20.28 -8.49
CA ASN A 9 1.63 21.50 -8.13
C ASN A 9 2.74 21.17 -7.11
N TRP A 10 3.77 22.01 -7.03
CA TRP A 10 4.90 21.81 -6.12
C TRP A 10 4.50 21.65 -4.67
N PHE A 11 3.55 22.47 -4.20
CA PHE A 11 3.05 22.40 -2.83
C PHE A 11 2.41 21.04 -2.55
N ASP A 12 1.44 20.64 -3.38
CA ASP A 12 0.76 19.33 -3.29
C ASP A 12 1.76 18.17 -3.39
N ALA A 13 2.72 18.25 -4.30
CA ALA A 13 3.71 17.20 -4.50
C ALA A 13 4.59 16.99 -3.26
N ILE A 14 4.99 18.07 -2.58
CA ILE A 14 5.83 17.99 -1.37
C ILE A 14 5.00 17.48 -0.19
N CYS A 15 3.81 18.04 0.04
CA CYS A 15 2.93 17.66 1.14
C CYS A 15 2.52 16.18 1.04
N ASN A 16 2.08 15.73 -0.14
CA ASN A 16 1.71 14.33 -0.35
C ASN A 16 2.93 13.41 -0.28
N ALA A 17 4.13 13.83 -0.72
CA ALA A 17 5.35 13.02 -0.55
C ALA A 17 5.71 12.81 0.93
N PHE A 18 5.64 13.86 1.75
CA PHE A 18 5.90 13.74 3.19
C PHE A 18 4.88 12.83 3.87
N SER A 19 3.60 12.98 3.52
CA SER A 19 2.54 12.13 4.03
C SER A 19 2.71 10.65 3.60
N ALA A 20 3.11 10.39 2.35
CA ALA A 20 3.37 9.03 1.85
C ALA A 20 4.49 8.34 2.62
N VAL A 21 5.62 9.04 2.85
CA VAL A 21 6.79 8.47 3.52
C VAL A 21 6.53 8.26 5.02
N ALA A 22 5.76 9.16 5.63
CA ALA A 22 5.32 9.01 7.02
C ALA A 22 4.19 7.98 7.18
N LEU A 23 3.63 7.45 6.08
CA LEU A 23 2.43 6.62 6.07
C LEU A 23 1.26 7.26 6.85
N GLY A 24 1.12 8.58 6.72
CA GLY A 24 0.25 9.40 7.58
C GLY A 24 -1.15 9.67 7.03
N GLY A 25 -1.39 9.48 5.73
CA GLY A 25 -2.73 9.60 5.14
C GLY A 25 -3.26 11.00 4.92
N PHE A 26 -2.53 12.04 5.33
CA PHE A 26 -2.91 13.42 5.06
C PHE A 26 -2.77 13.75 3.57
N SER A 27 -3.70 14.55 3.05
CA SER A 27 -3.62 15.13 1.70
C SER A 27 -4.02 16.61 1.78
N THR A 28 -3.63 17.37 0.77
CA THR A 28 -3.95 18.81 0.67
C THR A 28 -5.40 19.07 0.23
N HIS A 29 -6.12 18.03 -0.19
CA HIS A 29 -7.49 18.08 -0.68
C HIS A 29 -8.39 17.11 0.09
N ASP A 30 -9.65 17.49 0.32
CA ASP A 30 -10.63 16.67 1.06
C ASP A 30 -10.91 15.32 0.39
N ALA A 31 -10.88 15.29 -0.94
CA ALA A 31 -11.05 14.08 -1.74
C ALA A 31 -9.80 13.16 -1.73
N SER A 32 -8.82 13.43 -0.87
CA SER A 32 -7.54 12.72 -0.80
C SER A 32 -6.85 12.66 -2.18
N ILE A 33 -6.21 11.54 -2.51
CA ILE A 33 -5.55 11.33 -3.82
C ILE A 33 -6.57 11.22 -4.96
N GLY A 34 -7.83 10.90 -4.64
CA GLY A 34 -8.94 10.91 -5.59
C GLY A 34 -9.16 12.25 -6.31
N TYR A 35 -8.63 13.37 -5.80
CA TYR A 35 -8.65 14.68 -6.47
C TYR A 35 -7.85 14.72 -7.78
N PHE A 36 -6.71 14.04 -7.85
CA PHE A 36 -5.75 14.20 -8.96
C PHE A 36 -6.11 13.41 -10.21
N HIS A 37 -7.01 12.42 -10.10
CA HIS A 37 -7.53 11.61 -11.22
C HIS A 37 -6.47 11.10 -12.21
N SER A 38 -5.25 10.83 -11.72
CA SER A 38 -4.09 10.50 -12.55
C SER A 38 -3.48 9.19 -12.10
N ALA A 39 -3.54 8.18 -12.98
CA ALA A 39 -2.91 6.88 -12.75
C ALA A 39 -1.41 6.99 -12.47
N ALA A 40 -0.73 8.01 -13.02
CA ALA A 40 0.68 8.26 -12.79
C ALA A 40 0.95 8.69 -11.33
N VAL A 41 0.09 9.53 -10.75
CA VAL A 41 0.18 9.93 -9.34
C VAL A 41 -0.01 8.72 -8.44
N ASP A 42 -1.04 7.90 -8.72
CA ASP A 42 -1.35 6.70 -7.96
C ASP A 42 -0.16 5.73 -7.94
N LEU A 43 0.48 5.50 -9.09
CA LEU A 43 1.66 4.63 -9.21
C LEU A 43 2.86 5.15 -8.42
N VAL A 44 3.14 6.46 -8.47
CA VAL A 44 4.25 7.06 -7.72
C VAL A 44 4.00 6.94 -6.22
N LEU A 45 2.79 7.22 -5.76
CA LEU A 45 2.41 7.12 -4.34
C LEU A 45 2.43 5.67 -3.85
N MET A 46 1.95 4.71 -4.65
CA MET A 46 2.08 3.29 -4.33
C MET A 46 3.54 2.89 -4.14
N GLY A 47 4.43 3.34 -5.02
CA GLY A 47 5.87 3.11 -4.88
C GLY A 47 6.45 3.69 -3.58
N LEU A 48 6.07 4.92 -3.21
CA LEU A 48 6.51 5.55 -1.97
C LEU A 48 5.99 4.83 -0.72
N MET A 49 4.71 4.44 -0.73
CA MET A 49 4.10 3.70 0.38
C MET A 49 4.77 2.33 0.57
N LEU A 50 4.99 1.59 -0.51
CA LEU A 50 5.71 0.31 -0.47
C LEU A 50 7.15 0.48 0.01
N ALA A 51 7.84 1.54 -0.42
CA ALA A 51 9.19 1.81 0.07
C ALA A 51 9.18 2.13 1.57
N ALA A 52 8.22 2.93 2.06
CA ALA A 52 8.09 3.30 3.47
C ALA A 52 7.61 2.13 4.36
N SER A 53 6.91 1.14 3.79
CA SER A 53 6.44 -0.06 4.51
C SER A 53 7.51 -1.15 4.64
N ILE A 54 8.69 -0.95 4.05
CA ILE A 54 9.87 -1.81 4.20
C ILE A 54 10.75 -1.26 5.33
N ASN A 55 11.29 -2.16 6.14
CA ASN A 55 12.17 -1.83 7.26
C ASN A 55 13.30 -0.85 6.86
N PHE A 56 13.37 0.32 7.52
CA PHE A 56 14.37 1.35 7.23
C PHE A 56 15.82 0.88 7.46
N THR A 57 16.05 -0.06 8.38
CA THR A 57 17.38 -0.67 8.58
C THR A 57 17.84 -1.43 7.33
N ARG A 58 16.92 -2.07 6.59
CA ARG A 58 17.26 -2.77 5.33
C ARG A 58 17.61 -1.77 4.23
N HIS A 59 16.86 -0.68 4.13
CA HIS A 59 17.19 0.43 3.23
C HIS A 59 18.60 0.96 3.49
N PHE A 60 18.92 1.20 4.76
CA PHE A 60 20.25 1.65 5.17
C PHE A 60 21.36 0.66 4.80
N VAL A 61 21.16 -0.64 5.06
CA VAL A 61 22.14 -1.68 4.71
C VAL A 61 22.31 -1.84 3.20
N ALA A 62 21.23 -1.76 2.42
CA ALA A 62 21.28 -1.85 0.97
C ALA A 62 22.03 -0.66 0.36
N LEU A 63 21.80 0.55 0.86
CA LEU A 63 22.52 1.76 0.46
C LEU A 63 24.01 1.66 0.81
N ARG A 64 24.35 1.23 2.04
CA ARG A 64 25.75 1.11 2.47
C ARG A 64 26.52 0.05 1.70
N ARG A 65 25.87 -1.07 1.37
CA ARG A 65 26.50 -2.18 0.63
C ARG A 65 26.37 -2.03 -0.89
N LEU A 66 25.68 -1.00 -1.40
CA LEU A 66 25.36 -0.80 -2.82
C LEU A 66 24.82 -2.07 -3.49
N THR A 67 24.05 -2.89 -2.76
CA THR A 67 23.53 -4.18 -3.24
C THR A 67 22.10 -4.38 -2.80
N LEU A 68 21.29 -4.99 -3.68
CA LEU A 68 19.88 -5.34 -3.41
C LEU A 68 19.73 -6.70 -2.70
N ARG A 69 20.83 -7.40 -2.42
CA ARG A 69 20.84 -8.69 -1.71
C ARG A 69 20.11 -8.65 -0.35
N PRO A 70 20.18 -7.58 0.46
CA PRO A 70 19.48 -7.51 1.75
C PRO A 70 17.96 -7.62 1.62
N TYR A 71 17.35 -7.14 0.53
CA TYR A 71 15.91 -7.26 0.30
C TYR A 71 15.50 -8.70 -0.04
N ARG A 72 16.30 -9.41 -0.85
CA ARG A 72 15.96 -10.77 -1.32
C ARG A 72 15.97 -11.81 -0.18
N ASN A 73 16.71 -11.55 0.89
CA ASN A 73 16.82 -12.48 2.01
C ASN A 73 15.89 -12.13 3.17
N ASP A 74 15.04 -11.09 3.02
CA ASP A 74 14.15 -10.66 4.09
C ASP A 74 12.82 -11.45 4.07
N PRO A 75 12.51 -12.23 5.12
CA PRO A 75 11.24 -12.93 5.22
C PRO A 75 10.04 -11.97 5.38
N GLU A 76 10.20 -10.82 6.03
CA GLU A 76 9.10 -9.84 6.20
C GLU A 76 8.68 -9.25 4.86
N LEU A 77 9.67 -8.84 4.05
CA LEU A 77 9.40 -8.31 2.71
C LEU A 77 8.72 -9.34 1.80
N LYS A 78 9.16 -10.59 1.83
CA LYS A 78 8.54 -11.66 1.05
C LYS A 78 7.10 -11.90 1.48
N ALA A 79 6.85 -12.00 2.78
CA ALA A 79 5.51 -12.20 3.31
C ALA A 79 4.58 -11.03 2.95
N MET A 80 5.05 -9.79 3.15
CA MET A 80 4.34 -8.57 2.77
C MET A 80 4.01 -8.57 1.26
N ALA A 81 4.99 -8.86 0.40
CA ALA A 81 4.79 -8.90 -1.04
C ALA A 81 3.78 -9.97 -1.47
N ILE A 82 3.86 -11.18 -0.90
CA ILE A 82 2.92 -12.28 -1.21
C ILE A 82 1.50 -11.90 -0.78
N VAL A 83 1.32 -11.44 0.46
CA VAL A 83 0.01 -11.07 1.01
C VAL A 83 -0.60 -9.90 0.23
N LEU A 84 0.19 -8.87 -0.09
CA LEU A 84 -0.26 -7.73 -0.88
C LEU A 84 -0.64 -8.16 -2.29
N SER A 85 0.23 -8.88 -3.00
CA SER A 85 -0.08 -9.32 -4.37
C SER A 85 -1.33 -10.19 -4.41
N LEU A 86 -1.46 -11.17 -3.51
CA LEU A 86 -2.64 -12.02 -3.44
C LEU A 86 -3.92 -11.21 -3.16
N SER A 87 -3.84 -10.25 -2.24
CA SER A 87 -4.97 -9.38 -1.89
C SER A 87 -5.37 -8.45 -3.04
N VAL A 88 -4.39 -7.87 -3.75
CA VAL A 88 -4.63 -7.00 -4.92
C VAL A 88 -5.32 -7.78 -6.03
N PHE A 89 -4.83 -8.97 -6.38
CA PHE A 89 -5.44 -9.82 -7.40
C PHE A 89 -6.81 -10.35 -6.97
N GLY A 90 -6.96 -10.77 -5.71
CA GLY A 90 -8.24 -11.25 -5.17
C GLY A 90 -9.31 -10.17 -5.21
N ILE A 91 -9.00 -8.96 -4.77
CA ILE A 91 -9.93 -7.83 -4.81
C ILE A 91 -10.18 -7.37 -6.24
N ALA A 92 -9.17 -7.35 -7.12
CA ALA A 92 -9.36 -7.04 -8.53
C ALA A 92 -10.32 -8.02 -9.22
N ALA A 93 -10.20 -9.32 -8.92
CA ALA A 93 -11.09 -10.35 -9.44
C ALA A 93 -12.53 -10.16 -8.93
N LEU A 94 -12.71 -9.88 -7.64
CA LEU A 94 -14.02 -9.59 -7.05
C LEU A 94 -14.68 -8.37 -7.72
N LEU A 95 -13.93 -7.29 -7.90
CA LEU A 95 -14.42 -6.07 -8.58
C LEU A 95 -14.80 -6.31 -10.04
N ALA A 96 -14.09 -7.22 -10.71
CA ALA A 96 -14.36 -7.58 -12.10
C ALA A 96 -15.64 -8.42 -12.23
N VAL A 97 -15.90 -9.32 -11.27
CA VAL A 97 -17.14 -10.12 -11.22
C VAL A 97 -18.36 -9.25 -10.94
N ASP A 98 -18.24 -8.29 -10.03
CA ASP A 98 -19.32 -7.37 -9.68
C ASP A 98 -19.51 -6.23 -10.70
N HIS A 99 -18.73 -6.24 -11.80
CA HIS A 99 -18.76 -5.23 -12.88
C HIS A 99 -18.70 -3.78 -12.37
N VAL A 100 -17.95 -3.53 -11.29
CA VAL A 100 -17.85 -2.21 -10.64
C VAL A 100 -17.17 -1.20 -11.57
N PHE A 101 -16.22 -1.66 -12.38
CA PHE A 101 -15.49 -0.85 -13.36
C PHE A 101 -15.59 -1.47 -14.76
N ALA A 102 -15.47 -0.61 -15.78
CA ALA A 102 -15.61 -0.99 -17.18
C ALA A 102 -14.50 -1.93 -17.70
N THR A 103 -13.32 -1.91 -17.09
CA THR A 103 -12.14 -2.67 -17.56
C THR A 103 -11.46 -3.37 -16.40
N PHE A 104 -10.89 -4.55 -16.64
CA PHE A 104 -10.09 -5.25 -15.64
C PHE A 104 -8.87 -4.43 -15.20
N ASN A 105 -8.21 -3.75 -16.13
CA ASN A 105 -7.04 -2.92 -15.82
C ASN A 105 -7.35 -1.77 -14.85
N THR A 106 -8.52 -1.15 -14.96
CA THR A 106 -8.93 -0.11 -14.01
C THR A 106 -9.25 -0.71 -12.65
N SER A 107 -9.95 -1.86 -12.62
CA SER A 107 -10.18 -2.62 -11.39
C SER A 107 -8.89 -2.98 -10.66
N LEU A 108 -7.87 -3.41 -11.41
CA LEU A 108 -6.55 -3.77 -10.87
C LEU A 108 -5.81 -2.54 -10.32
N LEU A 109 -5.84 -1.41 -11.02
CA LEU A 109 -5.18 -0.19 -10.55
C LEU A 109 -5.84 0.36 -9.28
N TYR A 110 -7.18 0.43 -9.26
CA TYR A 110 -7.91 0.88 -8.07
C TYR A 110 -7.76 -0.11 -6.91
N SER A 111 -7.80 -1.42 -7.16
CA SER A 111 -7.56 -2.41 -6.09
C SER A 111 -6.13 -2.32 -5.57
N ALA A 112 -5.12 -2.22 -6.44
CA ALA A 112 -3.73 -2.06 -6.04
C ALA A 112 -3.53 -0.85 -5.13
N PHE A 113 -4.04 0.31 -5.52
CA PHE A 113 -3.86 1.53 -4.74
C PHE A 113 -4.52 1.44 -3.37
N ASN A 114 -5.80 1.07 -3.31
CA ASN A 114 -6.55 1.05 -2.05
C ASN A 114 -6.04 -0.06 -1.12
N VAL A 115 -5.71 -1.24 -1.66
CA VAL A 115 -5.13 -2.33 -0.86
C VAL A 115 -3.78 -1.95 -0.30
N ILE A 116 -2.86 -1.41 -1.12
CA ILE A 116 -1.55 -0.97 -0.63
C ILE A 116 -1.74 0.12 0.42
N SER A 117 -2.56 1.14 0.15
CA SER A 117 -2.73 2.26 1.07
C SER A 117 -3.31 1.85 2.43
N MET A 118 -4.32 0.98 2.45
CA MET A 118 -4.92 0.49 3.69
C MET A 118 -3.99 -0.48 4.41
N ALA A 119 -3.39 -1.43 3.69
CA ALA A 119 -2.50 -2.42 4.28
C ALA A 119 -1.20 -1.81 4.83
N THR A 120 -0.69 -0.73 4.22
CA THR A 120 0.46 0.04 4.77
C THR A 120 0.04 1.09 5.79
N THR A 121 -1.22 1.06 6.25
CA THR A 121 -1.81 2.00 7.21
C THR A 121 -1.74 3.48 6.82
N THR A 122 -1.58 3.79 5.53
CA THR A 122 -1.61 5.17 5.03
C THR A 122 -3.04 5.68 4.99
N GLY A 123 -3.99 4.88 4.53
CA GLY A 123 -5.43 5.22 4.59
C GLY A 123 -5.92 6.20 3.52
N TRP A 124 -5.21 6.35 2.39
CA TRP A 124 -5.73 7.10 1.25
C TRP A 124 -6.78 6.32 0.47
N VAL A 125 -7.76 7.08 -0.04
CA VAL A 125 -8.83 6.56 -0.88
C VAL A 125 -8.79 7.28 -2.23
N THR A 126 -8.85 6.51 -3.32
CA THR A 126 -8.92 7.05 -4.70
C THR A 126 -10.32 7.05 -5.28
N VAL A 127 -11.28 6.36 -4.64
CA VAL A 127 -12.67 6.26 -5.11
C VAL A 127 -13.54 7.36 -4.50
N ARG A 128 -14.04 8.28 -5.32
CA ARG A 128 -14.82 9.47 -4.90
C ARG A 128 -16.12 9.13 -4.15
N ASN A 129 -16.76 8.01 -4.49
CA ASN A 129 -17.99 7.55 -3.83
C ASN A 129 -17.71 6.61 -2.63
N GLY A 130 -16.46 6.58 -2.17
CA GLY A 130 -15.97 5.61 -1.20
C GLY A 130 -16.12 4.17 -1.67
N PHE A 131 -16.18 3.25 -0.72
CA PHE A 131 -16.36 1.82 -0.95
C PHE A 131 -17.82 1.40 -1.16
N SER A 132 -18.75 2.35 -1.35
CA SER A 132 -20.20 2.07 -1.42
C SER A 132 -20.61 1.16 -2.56
N ARG A 133 -19.83 1.13 -3.66
CA ARG A 133 -20.04 0.23 -4.81
C ARG A 133 -19.21 -1.04 -4.74
N TRP A 134 -18.34 -1.17 -3.75
CA TRP A 134 -17.46 -2.32 -3.63
C TRP A 134 -18.18 -3.38 -2.80
N PRO A 135 -17.98 -4.67 -3.09
CA PRO A 135 -18.46 -5.73 -2.22
C PRO A 135 -17.92 -5.51 -0.80
N VAL A 136 -18.80 -5.64 0.20
CA VAL A 136 -18.51 -5.36 1.63
C VAL A 136 -17.28 -6.11 2.15
N PHE A 137 -16.99 -7.28 1.56
CA PHE A 137 -15.79 -8.05 1.84
C PHE A 137 -14.49 -7.26 1.61
N ALA A 138 -14.40 -6.45 0.56
CA ALA A 138 -13.17 -5.75 0.19
C ALA A 138 -12.67 -4.76 1.25
N PRO A 139 -13.48 -3.79 1.74
CA PRO A 139 -13.02 -2.88 2.80
C PRO A 139 -12.76 -3.59 4.12
N ILE A 140 -13.54 -4.63 4.49
CA ILE A 140 -13.28 -5.42 5.70
C ILE A 140 -11.93 -6.15 5.60
N TRP A 141 -11.64 -6.76 4.45
CA TRP A 141 -10.35 -7.40 4.20
C TRP A 141 -9.20 -6.40 4.27
N MET A 142 -9.34 -5.23 3.67
CA MET A 142 -8.31 -4.17 3.75
C MET A 142 -8.05 -3.69 5.18
N LEU A 143 -9.10 -3.54 6.00
CA LEU A 143 -8.97 -3.23 7.43
C LEU A 143 -8.28 -4.36 8.20
N PHE A 144 -8.54 -5.62 7.84
CA PHE A 144 -7.82 -6.75 8.43
C PHE A 144 -6.33 -6.72 8.09
N LEU A 145 -5.98 -6.45 6.81
CA LEU A 145 -4.59 -6.32 6.36
C LEU A 145 -3.83 -5.21 7.08
N SER A 146 -4.48 -4.07 7.36
CA SER A 146 -3.84 -2.94 8.06
C SER A 146 -3.37 -3.31 9.47
N GLY A 147 -3.89 -4.40 10.04
CA GLY A 147 -3.49 -4.91 11.35
C GLY A 147 -2.09 -5.53 11.39
N PHE A 148 -1.54 -6.04 10.29
CA PHE A 148 -0.31 -6.85 10.35
C PHE A 148 0.68 -6.70 9.19
N VAL A 149 0.28 -6.11 8.06
CA VAL A 149 1.11 -6.13 6.84
C VAL A 149 2.40 -5.29 6.95
N CYS A 150 2.40 -4.22 7.74
CA CYS A 150 3.59 -3.36 7.90
C CYS A 150 4.77 -4.11 8.53
N SER A 151 5.96 -3.96 7.92
CA SER A 151 7.21 -4.52 8.47
C SER A 151 7.64 -3.82 9.76
N THR A 152 8.50 -4.47 10.55
CA THR A 152 9.10 -3.88 11.76
C THR A 152 10.07 -2.75 11.40
N GLY A 153 10.12 -1.69 12.20
CA GLY A 153 11.02 -0.55 11.94
C GLY A 153 10.59 0.32 10.76
N THR A 154 9.27 0.51 10.61
CA THR A 154 8.61 1.33 9.59
C THR A 154 7.72 2.37 10.25
N ALA A 155 7.27 3.38 9.48
CA ALA A 155 6.32 4.39 9.96
C ALA A 155 4.88 3.87 10.10
N GLY A 156 4.59 2.65 9.60
CA GLY A 156 3.23 2.10 9.61
C GLY A 156 2.79 1.64 10.99
N GLY A 157 1.52 1.24 11.14
CA GLY A 157 0.93 0.74 12.38
C GLY A 157 0.95 -0.78 12.54
N GLY A 158 0.10 -1.29 13.43
CA GLY A 158 -0.26 -2.71 13.55
C GLY A 158 0.63 -3.60 14.43
N ILE A 159 0.25 -4.88 14.50
CA ILE A 159 0.97 -5.97 15.21
C ILE A 159 2.35 -6.20 14.61
N LYS A 160 2.57 -5.76 13.37
CA LYS A 160 3.78 -5.91 12.54
C LYS A 160 3.94 -7.31 11.95
N MET A 161 4.54 -7.35 10.75
CA MET A 161 4.74 -8.58 9.98
C MET A 161 5.60 -9.58 10.73
N PHE A 162 6.65 -9.13 11.43
CA PHE A 162 7.52 -10.01 12.23
C PHE A 162 6.74 -10.80 13.29
N ARG A 163 5.93 -10.12 14.11
CA ARG A 163 5.15 -10.78 15.17
C ARG A 163 4.13 -11.74 14.58
N THR A 164 3.53 -11.37 13.46
CA THR A 164 2.56 -12.21 12.75
C THR A 164 3.20 -13.49 12.20
N LEU A 165 4.40 -13.40 11.62
CA LEU A 165 5.15 -14.57 11.17
C LEU A 165 5.53 -15.51 12.32
N VAL A 166 5.87 -14.96 13.50
CA VAL A 166 6.14 -15.77 14.69
C VAL A 166 4.88 -16.48 15.16
N LEU A 167 3.74 -15.79 15.23
CA LEU A 167 2.45 -16.37 15.61
C LEU A 167 2.02 -17.50 14.67
N VAL A 168 2.13 -17.31 13.36
CA VAL A 168 1.80 -18.35 12.38
C VAL A 168 2.69 -19.58 12.58
N ARG A 169 4.00 -19.39 12.77
CA ARG A 169 4.93 -20.50 13.04
C ARG A 169 4.70 -21.20 14.37
N GLN A 170 4.15 -20.50 15.37
CA GLN A 170 3.76 -21.11 16.65
C GLN A 170 2.49 -21.94 16.48
N ALA A 171 1.48 -21.41 15.78
CA ALA A 171 0.24 -22.13 15.48
C ALA A 171 0.46 -23.37 14.60
N GLU A 172 1.45 -23.35 13.70
CA GLU A 172 1.83 -24.55 12.91
C GLU A 172 2.55 -25.63 13.74
N ARG A 173 3.09 -25.27 14.91
CA ARG A 173 3.82 -26.19 15.79
C ARG A 173 2.94 -26.83 16.86
N GLU A 174 1.81 -26.22 17.18
CA GLU A 174 0.78 -26.77 18.06
C GLU A 174 -0.18 -27.66 17.26
#